data_AF-A0A1R4HID4-F1
#
_entry.id   AF-A0A1R4HID4-F1
#
_cell.length_a   1.000
_cell.length_b   1.000
_cell.length_c   1.000
_cell.angle_alpha   90.00
_cell.angle_beta   90.00
_cell.angle_gamma   90.00
#
_symmetry.space_group_name_H-M   'P 1'
#
loop_
_entity.id
_entity.type
_entity.pdbx_description
1 polymer ?
#
loop_
_entity_poly.entity_id
_entity_poly.type
_entity_poly.pdbx_seq_one_letter_code
_entity_poly.pdbx_strand_id
1 'polypeptide(L)'
;MNKRTIKTTKLLSSLFIALLLSGCTSFGKGVVEAVLEKSENEDTRQCQVWGQSFKGIAANLDNKKGKTKILFVHGVGDHVPGYTTQFLEKLAKNLYLNARSAEQKNIELTAPLLSDKTLGNLRISHLLNEQNGQELTFYELTWSEISRAEKQILAFDTSGDHDFRRAKINGLLKKFSNDAGADPVIFSGESREPILATFGQSFCWMATADWQELPSSGKQACIGLDDSAADRIAKDHYVFISHSMGSRIVTDGLDRIIGLLSNYKSIVDSKALEAFKNKHIRIYMLSNQLPMLQLGRKPPEVTGDDASYCQANGANYNKRMFKETDIVAFSDPNDLLSYSIPHEFAEKYIDSRLCADITNVNINVAPTMDAFGLTDFANPMTAHIGYDTDDRVIALIAQGIGTKDEAPLIKQRCTFTKEVH
;
A
#
# COMPACT_ATOMS: atom_id res chain seq x y z
N MET A 1 -77.20 38.01 -50.52
CA MET A 1 -75.88 37.88 -51.21
C MET A 1 -74.90 37.20 -50.26
N ASN A 2 -74.12 36.23 -50.79
CA ASN A 2 -73.01 35.47 -50.19
C ASN A 2 -73.33 34.48 -49.05
N LYS A 3 -73.26 33.15 -49.30
CA LYS A 3 -72.10 32.23 -49.45
C LYS A 3 -71.57 31.72 -48.10
N ARG A 4 -71.69 30.40 -47.87
CA ARG A 4 -70.56 29.53 -47.49
C ARG A 4 -70.95 28.05 -47.49
N THR A 5 -70.36 27.31 -48.41
CA THR A 5 -70.39 25.85 -48.53
C THR A 5 -69.18 25.29 -47.78
N ILE A 6 -69.41 24.41 -46.80
CA ILE A 6 -68.36 23.69 -46.06
C ILE A 6 -68.02 22.43 -46.86
N LYS A 7 -66.78 22.30 -47.35
CA LYS A 7 -66.25 21.06 -47.95
C LYS A 7 -65.45 20.27 -46.92
N THR A 8 -66.01 19.14 -46.54
CA THR A 8 -65.42 17.99 -45.85
C THR A 8 -64.38 17.31 -46.75
N THR A 9 -63.09 17.63 -46.60
CA THR A 9 -62.02 16.83 -47.25
C THR A 9 -60.65 16.93 -46.57
N LYS A 10 -60.59 17.32 -45.29
CA LYS A 10 -59.31 17.54 -44.57
C LYS A 10 -59.13 16.71 -43.28
N LEU A 11 -59.86 15.60 -43.11
CA LEU A 11 -59.74 14.78 -41.89
C LEU A 11 -59.11 13.38 -42.07
N LEU A 12 -58.85 12.91 -43.29
CA LEU A 12 -58.28 11.57 -43.50
C LEU A 12 -56.77 11.55 -43.80
N SER A 13 -56.16 12.67 -44.18
CA SER A 13 -54.72 12.76 -44.43
C SER A 13 -53.89 13.06 -43.17
N SER A 14 -54.53 13.52 -42.09
CA SER A 14 -53.85 13.86 -40.83
C SER A 14 -53.68 12.66 -39.88
N LEU A 15 -54.40 11.56 -40.12
CA LEU A 15 -54.40 10.40 -39.20
C LEU A 15 -53.37 9.33 -39.58
N PHE A 16 -52.86 9.33 -40.82
CA PHE A 16 -51.88 8.34 -41.28
C PHE A 16 -50.41 8.71 -40.99
N ILE A 17 -50.11 10.00 -40.76
CA ILE A 17 -48.75 10.46 -40.43
C ILE A 17 -48.45 10.30 -38.93
N ALA A 18 -49.48 10.33 -38.07
CA ALA A 18 -49.31 10.14 -36.63
C ALA A 18 -49.01 8.69 -36.21
N LEU A 19 -49.37 7.71 -37.05
CA LEU A 19 -49.14 6.27 -36.79
C LEU A 19 -47.76 5.76 -37.26
N LEU A 20 -47.00 6.57 -38.00
CA LEU A 20 -45.63 6.23 -38.43
C LEU A 20 -44.54 6.81 -37.52
N LEU A 21 -44.90 7.70 -36.57
CA LEU A 21 -43.96 8.34 -35.63
C LEU A 21 -43.96 7.71 -34.22
N SER A 22 -44.89 6.81 -33.92
CA SER A 22 -44.99 6.13 -32.62
C SER A 22 -44.24 4.79 -32.55
N GLY A 23 -43.58 4.37 -33.64
CA GLY A 23 -42.97 3.03 -33.76
C GLY A 23 -41.47 2.92 -33.40
N CYS A 24 -40.75 4.00 -33.10
CA CYS A 24 -39.29 3.94 -32.87
C CYS A 24 -38.81 4.51 -31.53
N THR A 25 -39.70 5.05 -30.71
CA THR A 25 -39.30 5.69 -29.44
C THR A 25 -39.14 4.72 -28.27
N SER A 26 -39.71 3.50 -28.33
CA SER A 26 -39.53 2.51 -27.26
C SER A 26 -38.29 1.64 -27.43
N PHE A 27 -37.90 1.31 -28.67
CA PHE A 27 -36.73 0.46 -28.95
C PHE A 27 -35.42 1.23 -28.72
N GLY A 28 -35.36 2.51 -29.12
CA GLY A 28 -34.20 3.36 -28.87
C GLY A 28 -33.98 3.65 -27.39
N LYS A 29 -35.06 3.80 -26.61
CA LYS A 29 -34.96 4.06 -25.17
C LYS A 29 -34.48 2.83 -24.40
N GLY A 30 -35.02 1.65 -24.70
CA GLY A 30 -34.57 0.40 -24.08
C GLY A 30 -33.17 -0.02 -24.48
N VAL A 31 -32.73 0.27 -25.72
CA VAL A 31 -31.33 0.03 -26.14
C VAL A 31 -30.39 1.04 -25.51
N VAL A 32 -30.78 2.32 -25.38
CA VAL A 32 -29.96 3.36 -24.74
C VAL A 32 -29.88 3.17 -23.23
N GLU A 33 -30.99 2.82 -22.56
CA GLU A 33 -30.99 2.45 -21.13
C GLU A 33 -30.19 1.17 -20.89
N ALA A 34 -30.30 0.14 -21.74
CA ALA A 34 -29.47 -1.05 -21.62
C ALA A 34 -27.98 -0.80 -21.94
N VAL A 35 -27.65 0.12 -22.84
CA VAL A 35 -26.26 0.53 -23.12
C VAL A 35 -25.71 1.38 -21.98
N LEU A 36 -26.52 2.27 -21.40
CA LEU A 36 -26.15 3.08 -20.23
C LEU A 36 -25.98 2.22 -18.98
N GLU A 37 -26.91 1.32 -18.67
CA GLU A 37 -26.79 0.35 -17.57
C GLU A 37 -25.62 -0.61 -17.78
N LYS A 38 -25.31 -0.98 -19.03
CA LYS A 38 -24.15 -1.83 -19.34
C LYS A 38 -22.84 -1.05 -19.24
N SER A 39 -22.81 0.23 -19.61
CA SER A 39 -21.66 1.12 -19.41
C SER A 39 -21.43 1.49 -17.94
N GLU A 40 -22.48 1.57 -17.13
CA GLU A 40 -22.39 1.78 -15.68
C GLU A 40 -21.88 0.51 -14.94
N ASN A 41 -21.97 -0.67 -15.56
CA ASN A 41 -21.56 -1.95 -14.98
C ASN A 41 -20.23 -2.51 -15.51
N GLU A 42 -19.62 -1.90 -16.54
CA GLU A 42 -18.34 -2.36 -17.08
C GLU A 42 -17.19 -1.66 -16.37
N ASP A 43 -16.43 -2.39 -15.55
CA ASP A 43 -15.20 -1.88 -14.95
C ASP A 43 -14.16 -1.63 -16.07
N THR A 44 -13.86 -0.37 -16.36
CA THR A 44 -12.89 0.05 -17.40
C THR A 44 -11.49 0.29 -16.85
N ARG A 45 -11.30 0.18 -15.53
CA ARG A 45 -10.04 0.49 -14.85
C ARG A 45 -8.92 -0.45 -15.32
N GLN A 46 -7.80 0.12 -15.72
CA GLN A 46 -6.65 -0.62 -16.23
C GLN A 46 -5.80 -1.21 -15.10
N CYS A 47 -5.06 -2.28 -15.43
CA CYS A 47 -4.04 -2.88 -14.56
C CYS A 47 -2.93 -3.48 -15.43
N GLN A 48 -1.70 -3.01 -15.24
CA GLN A 48 -0.52 -3.45 -15.97
C GLN A 48 0.61 -3.69 -14.97
N VAL A 49 1.29 -4.83 -15.11
CA VAL A 49 2.41 -5.20 -14.24
C VAL A 49 3.65 -5.43 -15.09
N TRP A 50 4.75 -4.76 -14.74
CA TRP A 50 6.06 -4.85 -15.39
C TRP A 50 7.12 -5.25 -14.36
N GLY A 51 7.92 -6.28 -14.66
CA GLY A 51 8.96 -6.78 -13.76
C GLY A 51 9.07 -8.31 -13.79
N GLN A 52 9.60 -8.92 -12.73
CA GLN A 52 9.61 -10.38 -12.59
C GLN A 52 8.26 -10.91 -12.11
N SER A 53 8.00 -12.18 -12.42
CA SER A 53 6.85 -12.89 -11.83
C SER A 53 7.08 -13.06 -10.33
N PHE A 54 6.05 -12.86 -9.51
CA PHE A 54 6.19 -13.03 -8.07
C PHE A 54 5.04 -13.85 -7.49
N LYS A 55 5.36 -14.64 -6.46
CA LYS A 55 4.37 -15.36 -5.64
C LYS A 55 3.78 -14.42 -4.59
N GLY A 56 2.47 -14.45 -4.37
CA GLY A 56 1.84 -13.69 -3.29
C GLY A 56 2.09 -14.29 -1.90
N ILE A 57 1.48 -13.67 -0.88
CA ILE A 57 1.60 -14.08 0.53
C ILE A 57 1.14 -15.51 0.77
N ALA A 58 0.14 -16.00 0.01
CA ALA A 58 -0.40 -17.35 0.15
C ALA A 58 0.69 -18.43 0.05
N ALA A 59 1.71 -18.21 -0.77
CA ALA A 59 2.81 -19.15 -0.95
C ALA A 59 3.66 -19.36 0.33
N ASN A 60 3.60 -18.43 1.28
CA ASN A 60 4.34 -18.51 2.55
C ASN A 60 3.52 -19.16 3.68
N LEU A 61 2.18 -19.26 3.52
CA LEU A 61 1.30 -19.84 4.53
C LEU A 61 1.46 -21.36 4.66
N ASP A 62 1.94 -22.04 3.61
CA ASP A 62 2.19 -23.47 3.60
C ASP A 62 3.49 -23.89 4.33
N ASN A 63 4.27 -22.93 4.85
CA ASN A 63 5.49 -23.24 5.56
C ASN A 63 5.21 -23.83 6.95
N LYS A 64 5.35 -25.15 7.08
CA LYS A 64 5.19 -25.86 8.37
C LYS A 64 6.27 -25.56 9.42
N LYS A 65 7.41 -24.97 9.01
CA LYS A 65 8.58 -24.75 9.89
C LYS A 65 8.66 -23.33 10.45
N GLY A 66 7.90 -22.39 9.92
CA GLY A 66 7.96 -20.98 10.31
C GLY A 66 6.61 -20.29 10.16
N LYS A 67 6.52 -19.04 10.62
CA LYS A 67 5.29 -18.25 10.59
C LYS A 67 5.36 -17.17 9.52
N THR A 68 4.22 -16.80 8.96
CA THR A 68 4.13 -15.63 8.08
C THR A 68 3.73 -14.40 8.89
N LYS A 69 4.56 -13.35 8.82
CA LYS A 69 4.40 -12.12 9.58
C LYS A 69 4.39 -10.92 8.63
N ILE A 70 3.38 -10.05 8.78
CA ILE A 70 3.22 -8.86 7.95
C ILE A 70 3.35 -7.61 8.82
N LEU A 71 4.21 -6.67 8.45
CA LEU A 71 4.23 -5.32 9.03
C LEU A 71 3.64 -4.32 8.04
N PHE A 72 2.50 -3.74 8.39
CA PHE A 72 1.85 -2.67 7.64
C PHE A 72 2.25 -1.31 8.24
N VAL A 73 2.85 -0.44 7.43
CA VAL A 73 3.26 0.93 7.81
C VAL A 73 2.39 1.95 7.10
N HIS A 74 1.64 2.77 7.84
CA HIS A 74 0.78 3.78 7.23
C HIS A 74 1.55 4.93 6.58
N GLY A 75 0.86 5.63 5.68
CA GLY A 75 1.34 6.81 4.98
C GLY A 75 0.97 8.10 5.67
N VAL A 76 0.95 9.19 4.90
CA VAL A 76 0.55 10.51 5.41
C VAL A 76 -0.88 10.53 5.96
N GLY A 77 -1.18 11.55 6.77
CA GLY A 77 -2.45 11.77 7.45
C GLY A 77 -2.44 11.24 8.89
N ASP A 78 -3.44 11.63 9.66
CA ASP A 78 -3.63 11.13 11.02
C ASP A 78 -4.37 9.77 11.02
N HIS A 79 -3.67 8.73 11.47
CA HIS A 79 -4.19 7.36 11.58
C HIS A 79 -4.17 6.89 13.03
N VAL A 80 -5.23 6.16 13.41
CA VAL A 80 -5.37 5.52 14.71
C VAL A 80 -5.30 3.99 14.58
N PRO A 81 -4.91 3.27 15.65
CA PRO A 81 -4.88 1.81 15.61
C PRO A 81 -6.21 1.21 15.16
N GLY A 82 -6.19 0.34 14.16
CA GLY A 82 -7.33 -0.34 13.54
C GLY A 82 -7.70 0.18 12.15
N TYR A 83 -7.03 1.21 11.63
CA TYR A 83 -7.37 1.78 10.33
C TYR A 83 -7.23 0.77 9.17
N THR A 84 -6.34 -0.23 9.28
CA THR A 84 -6.16 -1.28 8.26
C THR A 84 -7.20 -2.40 8.32
N THR A 85 -8.22 -2.30 9.18
CA THR A 85 -9.18 -3.41 9.40
C THR A 85 -9.83 -3.87 8.09
N GLN A 86 -10.27 -2.93 7.24
CA GLN A 86 -10.89 -3.27 5.95
C GLN A 86 -9.92 -4.01 5.02
N PHE A 87 -8.68 -3.51 4.91
CA PHE A 87 -7.61 -4.17 4.15
C PHE A 87 -7.37 -5.60 4.67
N LEU A 88 -7.22 -5.75 5.99
CA LEU A 88 -6.92 -7.02 6.63
C LEU A 88 -8.04 -8.05 6.42
N GLU A 89 -9.31 -7.63 6.48
CA GLU A 89 -10.46 -8.51 6.22
C GLU A 89 -10.50 -9.00 4.77
N LYS A 90 -10.24 -8.10 3.81
CA LYS A 90 -10.13 -8.48 2.40
C LYS A 90 -8.95 -9.42 2.13
N LEU A 91 -7.80 -9.13 2.75
CA LEU A 91 -6.62 -9.98 2.64
C LEU A 91 -6.87 -11.37 3.24
N ALA A 92 -7.44 -11.44 4.45
CA ALA A 92 -7.79 -12.69 5.11
C ALA A 92 -8.70 -13.55 4.24
N LYS A 93 -9.71 -12.94 3.61
CA LYS A 93 -10.60 -13.63 2.66
C LYS A 93 -9.86 -14.21 1.46
N ASN A 94 -8.95 -13.45 0.84
CA ASN A 94 -8.16 -13.91 -0.30
C ASN A 94 -7.12 -14.97 0.07
N LEU A 95 -6.68 -14.99 1.33
CA LEU A 95 -5.77 -15.99 1.89
C LEU A 95 -6.52 -17.20 2.50
N TYR A 96 -7.85 -17.22 2.45
CA TYR A 96 -8.69 -18.25 3.08
C TYR A 96 -8.45 -18.42 4.59
N LEU A 97 -8.06 -17.35 5.30
CA LEU A 97 -7.95 -17.34 6.76
C LEU A 97 -9.33 -17.01 7.33
N ASN A 98 -10.01 -18.02 7.87
CA ASN A 98 -11.43 -17.98 8.23
C ASN A 98 -11.70 -17.69 9.72
N ALA A 99 -10.66 -17.57 10.54
CA ALA A 99 -10.78 -17.22 11.95
C ALA A 99 -9.68 -16.22 12.37
N ARG A 100 -9.92 -15.56 13.51
CA ARG A 100 -9.01 -14.61 14.13
C ARG A 100 -9.01 -14.76 15.64
N SER A 101 -7.90 -14.44 16.29
CA SER A 101 -7.88 -14.30 17.75
C SER A 101 -8.87 -13.22 18.19
N ALA A 102 -9.63 -13.51 19.26
CA ALA A 102 -10.65 -12.60 19.79
C ALA A 102 -10.03 -11.31 20.34
N GLU A 103 -8.93 -11.45 21.08
CA GLU A 103 -8.15 -10.33 21.56
C GLU A 103 -7.09 -9.92 20.54
N GLN A 104 -6.88 -8.61 20.46
CA GLN A 104 -5.80 -8.01 19.68
C GLN A 104 -4.77 -7.44 20.65
N LYS A 105 -3.50 -7.49 20.27
CA LYS A 105 -2.43 -6.90 21.07
C LYS A 105 -2.23 -5.46 20.66
N ASN A 106 -1.92 -4.59 21.62
CA ASN A 106 -1.83 -3.16 21.37
C ASN A 106 -0.69 -2.55 22.19
N ILE A 107 0.50 -2.49 21.58
CA ILE A 107 1.73 -2.10 22.24
C ILE A 107 2.01 -0.62 21.96
N GLU A 108 2.10 0.18 23.01
CA GLU A 108 2.64 1.54 22.91
C GLU A 108 4.17 1.41 22.89
N LEU A 109 4.79 1.77 21.76
CA LEU A 109 6.21 1.49 21.57
C LEU A 109 7.05 2.46 22.39
N THR A 110 8.15 1.95 22.95
CA THR A 110 9.20 2.79 23.53
C THR A 110 10.54 2.33 22.99
N ALA A 111 11.55 3.21 23.02
CA ALA A 111 12.91 2.87 22.63
C ALA A 111 13.87 3.30 23.75
N PRO A 112 14.82 2.45 24.19
CA PRO A 112 15.70 2.78 25.31
C PRO A 112 16.49 4.09 25.12
N LEU A 113 16.90 4.40 23.89
CA LEU A 113 17.66 5.60 23.55
C LEU A 113 16.80 6.86 23.32
N LEU A 114 15.47 6.72 23.33
CA LEU A 114 14.49 7.80 23.11
C LEU A 114 13.37 7.70 24.15
N SER A 115 13.71 7.42 25.41
CA SER A 115 12.74 7.14 26.47
C SER A 115 11.88 8.35 26.85
N ASP A 116 12.31 9.56 26.47
CA ASP A 116 11.59 10.83 26.65
C ASP A 116 10.69 11.18 25.45
N LYS A 117 10.81 10.46 24.32
CA LYS A 117 10.06 10.75 23.10
C LYS A 117 8.80 9.88 23.02
N THR A 118 7.71 10.49 22.57
CA THR A 118 6.54 9.76 22.11
C THR A 118 6.90 9.02 20.82
N LEU A 119 6.54 7.73 20.75
CA LEU A 119 6.69 6.89 19.57
C LEU A 119 5.30 6.46 19.07
N GLY A 120 5.27 5.53 18.11
CA GLY A 120 4.02 4.98 17.58
C GLY A 120 3.41 3.84 18.41
N ASN A 121 2.29 3.34 17.91
CA ASN A 121 1.58 2.17 18.41
C ASN A 121 1.71 0.99 17.44
N LEU A 122 1.80 -0.22 17.99
CA LEU A 122 1.82 -1.47 17.24
C LEU A 122 0.60 -2.31 17.62
N ARG A 123 -0.39 -2.32 16.74
CA ARG A 123 -1.59 -3.15 16.88
C ARG A 123 -1.38 -4.47 16.15
N ILE A 124 -1.58 -5.59 16.83
CA ILE A 124 -1.23 -6.91 16.31
C ILE A 124 -2.47 -7.80 16.31
N SER A 125 -2.78 -8.36 15.14
CA SER A 125 -3.84 -9.33 14.92
C SER A 125 -3.26 -10.68 14.51
N HIS A 126 -3.89 -11.76 14.96
CA HIS A 126 -3.53 -13.11 14.54
C HIS A 126 -4.72 -13.76 13.82
N LEU A 127 -4.46 -14.23 12.61
CA LEU A 127 -5.41 -14.84 11.70
C LEU A 127 -5.03 -16.30 11.48
N LEU A 128 -6.02 -17.17 11.32
CA LEU A 128 -5.81 -18.58 11.09
C LEU A 128 -6.88 -19.17 10.18
N ASN A 129 -6.57 -20.30 9.57
CA ASN A 129 -7.52 -21.20 8.96
C ASN A 129 -7.70 -22.42 9.87
N GLU A 130 -8.89 -22.60 10.45
CA GLU A 130 -9.18 -23.68 11.41
C GLU A 130 -9.12 -25.08 10.79
N GLN A 131 -9.25 -25.20 9.47
CA GLN A 131 -9.32 -26.49 8.77
C GLN A 131 -7.93 -27.03 8.44
N ASN A 132 -6.98 -26.17 8.09
CA ASN A 132 -5.65 -26.58 7.64
C ASN A 132 -4.50 -26.08 8.53
N GLY A 133 -4.78 -25.24 9.53
CA GLY A 133 -3.81 -24.74 10.49
C GLY A 133 -2.85 -23.67 9.93
N GLN A 134 -3.10 -23.15 8.72
CA GLN A 134 -2.36 -21.99 8.21
C GLN A 134 -2.64 -20.78 9.10
N GLU A 135 -1.62 -19.97 9.34
CA GLU A 135 -1.75 -18.80 10.20
C GLU A 135 -0.89 -17.62 9.73
N LEU A 136 -1.29 -16.44 10.16
CA LEU A 136 -0.66 -15.17 9.82
C LEU A 136 -0.73 -14.22 11.01
N THR A 137 0.39 -13.60 11.36
CA THR A 137 0.42 -12.51 12.34
C THR A 137 0.60 -11.18 11.62
N PHE A 138 -0.37 -10.30 11.77
CA PHE A 138 -0.42 -8.99 11.12
C PHE A 138 -0.14 -7.89 12.14
N TYR A 139 0.86 -7.08 11.87
CA TYR A 139 1.33 -5.96 12.69
C TYR A 139 0.98 -4.67 11.96
N GLU A 140 0.13 -3.84 12.55
CA GLU A 140 -0.22 -2.51 12.07
C GLU A 140 0.57 -1.48 12.88
N LEU A 141 1.43 -0.73 12.19
CA LEU A 141 2.21 0.34 12.79
C LEU A 141 1.55 1.69 12.55
N THR A 142 1.21 2.39 13.64
CA THR A 142 0.76 3.77 13.60
C THR A 142 1.71 4.74 14.27
N TRP A 143 2.32 5.64 13.50
CA TRP A 143 3.29 6.64 13.96
C TRP A 143 2.68 8.04 14.12
N SER A 144 1.41 8.23 13.77
CA SER A 144 0.73 9.54 13.76
C SER A 144 0.85 10.33 15.06
N GLU A 145 0.90 9.65 16.22
CA GLU A 145 1.05 10.28 17.53
C GLU A 145 2.26 11.21 17.62
N ILE A 146 3.35 10.88 16.92
CA ILE A 146 4.57 11.70 16.83
C ILE A 146 4.27 13.04 16.14
N SER A 147 3.57 12.99 15.01
CA SER A 147 3.30 14.17 14.17
C SER A 147 2.17 15.06 14.67
N ARG A 148 1.22 14.52 15.45
CA ARG A 148 0.01 15.25 15.90
C ARG A 148 0.34 16.54 16.64
N ALA A 149 1.39 16.53 17.47
CA ALA A 149 1.80 17.69 18.24
C ALA A 149 2.32 18.82 17.33
N GLU A 150 3.17 18.49 16.36
CA GLU A 150 3.71 19.46 15.40
C GLU A 150 2.61 20.04 14.49
N LYS A 151 1.67 19.21 14.04
CA LYS A 151 0.53 19.62 13.21
C LYS A 151 -0.38 20.65 13.89
N GLN A 152 -0.40 20.74 15.23
CA GLN A 152 -1.20 21.75 15.94
C GLN A 152 -0.81 23.18 15.59
N ILE A 153 0.43 23.41 15.13
CA ILE A 153 0.87 24.73 14.66
C ILE A 153 0.04 25.20 13.45
N LEU A 154 -0.54 24.28 12.67
CA LEU A 154 -1.41 24.60 11.53
C LEU A 154 -2.90 24.67 11.90
N ALA A 155 -3.27 24.42 13.16
CA ALA A 155 -4.67 24.38 13.59
C ALA A 155 -5.38 25.74 13.43
N PHE A 156 -4.65 26.85 13.52
CA PHE A 156 -5.22 28.19 13.27
C PHE A 156 -5.80 28.33 11.85
N ASP A 157 -5.25 27.59 10.87
CA ASP A 157 -5.64 27.72 9.47
C ASP A 157 -6.93 26.98 9.18
N THR A 158 -7.23 25.88 9.88
CA THR A 158 -8.48 25.11 9.73
C THR A 158 -9.52 25.41 10.82
N SER A 159 -9.31 26.46 11.61
CA SER A 159 -10.23 26.94 12.64
C SER A 159 -10.43 28.45 12.57
N GLY A 160 -11.39 28.97 13.35
CA GLY A 160 -11.59 30.41 13.55
C GLY A 160 -11.73 31.22 12.26
N ASP A 161 -10.77 32.10 12.00
CA ASP A 161 -10.84 33.23 11.07
C ASP A 161 -11.00 32.84 9.59
N HIS A 162 -10.55 31.64 9.21
CA HIS A 162 -10.48 31.22 7.82
C HIS A 162 -11.51 30.16 7.42
N ASP A 163 -11.89 29.25 8.33
CA ASP A 163 -12.69 28.06 7.98
C ASP A 163 -14.08 28.44 7.43
N PHE A 164 -14.78 29.37 8.08
CA PHE A 164 -16.13 29.79 7.64
C PHE A 164 -16.13 30.58 6.32
N ARG A 165 -14.98 31.10 5.90
CA ARG A 165 -14.83 31.88 4.66
C ARG A 165 -14.45 31.01 3.46
N ARG A 166 -14.03 29.77 3.67
CA ARG A 166 -13.63 28.88 2.59
C ARG A 166 -14.84 28.26 1.89
N ALA A 167 -14.75 28.20 0.57
CA ALA A 167 -15.60 27.29 -0.19
C ALA A 167 -15.41 25.85 0.33
N LYS A 168 -16.49 25.08 0.38
CA LYS A 168 -16.50 23.74 1.00
C LYS A 168 -15.38 22.82 0.47
N ILE A 169 -15.22 22.76 -0.85
CA ILE A 169 -14.21 21.91 -1.49
C ILE A 169 -12.79 22.38 -1.12
N ASN A 170 -12.53 23.70 -1.13
CA ASN A 170 -11.25 24.25 -0.73
C ASN A 170 -10.94 23.99 0.75
N GLY A 171 -11.96 24.01 1.62
CA GLY A 171 -11.83 23.65 3.03
C GLY A 171 -11.42 22.19 3.21
N LEU A 172 -12.01 21.27 2.44
CA LEU A 172 -11.62 19.85 2.45
C LEU A 172 -10.18 19.64 1.99
N LEU A 173 -9.81 20.23 0.84
CA LEU A 173 -8.44 20.16 0.31
C LEU A 173 -7.43 20.76 1.28
N LYS A 174 -7.79 21.85 1.97
CA LYS A 174 -6.92 22.48 2.95
C LYS A 174 -6.73 21.66 4.22
N LYS A 175 -7.80 21.01 4.72
CA LYS A 175 -7.69 20.05 5.83
C LYS A 175 -6.76 18.90 5.47
N PHE A 176 -6.93 18.33 4.27
CA PHE A 176 -6.01 17.31 3.76
C PHE A 176 -4.57 17.84 3.66
N SER A 177 -4.36 19.03 3.11
CA SER A 177 -3.02 19.63 3.01
C SER A 177 -2.34 19.84 4.37
N ASN A 178 -3.08 20.31 5.38
CA ASN A 178 -2.50 20.57 6.70
C ASN A 178 -2.26 19.28 7.49
N ASP A 179 -3.05 18.24 7.24
CA ASP A 179 -2.85 16.93 7.86
C ASP A 179 -1.81 16.10 7.09
N ALA A 180 -2.15 15.64 5.88
CA ALA A 180 -1.31 14.76 5.08
C ALA A 180 -0.11 15.49 4.44
N GLY A 181 -0.30 16.71 3.95
CA GLY A 181 0.77 17.46 3.28
C GLY A 181 1.90 17.91 4.22
N ALA A 182 1.64 18.01 5.52
CA ALA A 182 2.64 18.39 6.52
C ALA A 182 3.60 17.24 6.86
N ASP A 183 3.17 15.99 6.72
CA ASP A 183 3.94 14.82 7.16
C ASP A 183 5.31 14.66 6.50
N PRO A 184 5.47 14.84 5.16
CA PRO A 184 6.79 14.81 4.54
C PRO A 184 7.75 15.88 5.06
N VAL A 185 7.23 17.04 5.47
CA VAL A 185 8.02 18.13 6.06
C VAL A 185 8.47 17.74 7.47
N ILE A 186 7.55 17.24 8.30
CA ILE A 186 7.81 16.74 9.66
C ILE A 186 8.84 15.60 9.63
N PHE A 187 8.67 14.63 8.73
CA PHE A 187 9.60 13.50 8.54
C PHE A 187 10.96 13.92 7.97
N SER A 188 11.10 15.13 7.43
CA SER A 188 12.39 15.69 7.01
C SER A 188 13.10 16.46 8.14
N GLY A 189 12.42 16.69 9.26
CA GLY A 189 12.95 17.34 10.46
C GLY A 189 13.32 16.38 11.59
N GLU A 190 13.19 16.86 12.83
CA GLU A 190 13.57 16.12 14.06
C GLU A 190 12.73 14.86 14.28
N SER A 191 11.46 14.87 13.86
CA SER A 191 10.54 13.73 13.98
C SER A 191 10.93 12.52 13.13
N ARG A 192 11.89 12.66 12.21
CA ARG A 192 12.43 11.52 11.46
C ARG A 192 12.95 10.41 12.38
N GLU A 193 13.72 10.77 13.40
CA GLU A 193 14.32 9.79 14.30
C GLU A 193 13.29 8.97 15.09
N PRO A 194 12.33 9.57 15.83
CA PRO A 194 11.32 8.80 16.54
C PRO A 194 10.42 7.99 15.59
N ILE A 195 10.14 8.46 14.36
CA ILE A 195 9.41 7.66 13.36
C ILE A 195 10.22 6.42 12.93
N LEU A 196 11.53 6.56 12.69
CA LEU A 196 12.38 5.42 12.35
C LEU A 196 12.63 4.48 13.54
N ALA A 197 12.69 5.01 14.76
CA ALA A 197 12.77 4.19 15.97
C ALA A 197 11.48 3.38 16.18
N THR A 198 10.33 3.98 15.90
CA THR A 198 9.01 3.33 15.89
C THR A 198 9.00 2.14 14.93
N PHE A 199 9.45 2.33 13.68
CA PHE A 199 9.63 1.23 12.74
C PHE A 199 10.59 0.14 13.26
N GLY A 200 11.76 0.54 13.76
CA GLY A 200 12.76 -0.40 14.29
C GLY A 200 12.24 -1.25 15.45
N GLN A 201 11.46 -0.67 16.35
CA GLN A 201 10.80 -1.39 17.45
C GLN A 201 9.73 -2.36 16.94
N SER A 202 8.94 -1.97 15.94
CA SER A 202 7.97 -2.88 15.30
C SER A 202 8.66 -4.04 14.59
N PHE A 203 9.73 -3.78 13.84
CA PHE A 203 10.53 -4.82 13.21
C PHE A 203 11.13 -5.78 14.24
N CYS A 204 11.66 -5.25 15.35
CA CYS A 204 12.18 -6.06 16.44
C CYS A 204 11.09 -6.99 17.01
N TRP A 205 9.89 -6.49 17.33
CA TRP A 205 8.79 -7.35 17.82
C TRP A 205 8.38 -8.40 16.79
N MET A 206 8.34 -8.05 15.50
CA MET A 206 8.04 -8.97 14.42
C MET A 206 9.08 -10.09 14.30
N ALA A 207 10.36 -9.76 14.42
CA ALA A 207 11.46 -10.71 14.26
C ALA A 207 11.65 -11.62 15.49
N THR A 208 11.34 -11.12 16.69
CA THR A 208 11.81 -11.73 17.94
C THR A 208 10.74 -12.41 18.76
N ALA A 209 9.45 -12.31 18.42
CA ALA A 209 8.35 -12.90 19.19
C ALA A 209 7.32 -13.60 18.30
N ASP A 210 6.74 -14.69 18.81
CA ASP A 210 5.52 -15.29 18.25
C ASP A 210 4.26 -14.74 18.94
N TRP A 211 3.09 -15.02 18.35
CA TRP A 211 1.82 -14.46 18.82
C TRP A 211 1.62 -14.62 20.33
N GLN A 212 1.93 -15.78 20.90
CA GLN A 212 1.74 -16.09 22.31
C GLN A 212 2.69 -15.32 23.24
N GLU A 213 3.87 -14.95 22.76
CA GLU A 213 4.94 -14.30 23.53
C GLU A 213 4.83 -12.77 23.55
N LEU A 214 4.09 -12.20 22.60
CA LEU A 214 3.91 -10.75 22.50
C LEU A 214 3.18 -10.18 23.75
N PRO A 215 3.57 -8.99 24.24
CA PRO A 215 2.78 -8.29 25.25
C PRO A 215 1.36 -8.01 24.78
N SER A 216 0.36 -8.17 25.66
CA SER A 216 -1.04 -7.86 25.30
C SER A 216 -1.26 -6.35 25.13
N SER A 217 -0.67 -5.54 26.01
CA SER A 217 -0.76 -4.08 25.94
C SER A 217 0.35 -3.37 26.73
N GLY A 218 0.34 -2.04 26.68
CA GLY A 218 1.17 -1.17 27.52
C GLY A 218 2.42 -0.65 26.82
N LYS A 219 3.17 0.19 27.55
CA LYS A 219 4.43 0.80 27.09
C LYS A 219 5.56 -0.23 27.14
N GLN A 220 6.05 -0.67 25.98
CA GLN A 220 7.05 -1.73 25.90
C GLN A 220 8.09 -1.43 24.82
N ALA A 221 9.34 -1.77 25.13
CA ALA A 221 10.45 -1.81 24.18
C ALA A 221 10.82 -3.26 23.87
N CYS A 222 11.13 -3.52 22.61
CA CYS A 222 11.78 -4.73 22.17
C CYS A 222 13.30 -4.57 22.31
N ILE A 223 13.92 -5.52 23.01
CA ILE A 223 15.37 -5.57 23.26
C ILE A 223 16.03 -6.86 22.73
N GLY A 224 15.25 -7.76 22.12
CA GLY A 224 15.67 -9.13 21.80
C GLY A 224 16.18 -9.37 20.38
N LEU A 225 16.51 -8.32 19.61
CA LEU A 225 17.05 -8.49 18.26
C LEU A 225 18.55 -8.84 18.32
N ASP A 226 18.82 -10.02 18.86
CA ASP A 226 20.15 -10.60 19.05
C ASP A 226 20.17 -12.06 18.58
N ASP A 227 21.27 -12.78 18.84
CA ASP A 227 21.46 -14.16 18.39
C ASP A 227 20.44 -15.16 18.96
N SER A 228 19.70 -14.82 20.03
CA SER A 228 18.59 -15.65 20.52
C SER A 228 17.41 -15.71 19.53
N ALA A 229 17.25 -14.67 18.70
CA ALA A 229 16.22 -14.62 17.67
C ALA A 229 16.62 -15.33 16.37
N ALA A 230 17.89 -15.75 16.21
CA ALA A 230 18.43 -16.25 14.94
C ALA A 230 17.64 -17.43 14.35
N ASP A 231 17.25 -18.39 15.18
CA ASP A 231 16.48 -19.56 14.75
C ASP A 231 15.08 -19.19 14.23
N ARG A 232 14.44 -18.22 14.91
CA ARG A 232 13.13 -17.69 14.52
C ARG A 232 13.24 -16.90 13.24
N ILE A 233 14.21 -15.98 13.19
CA ILE A 233 14.56 -15.24 11.99
C ILE A 233 14.72 -16.22 10.84
N ALA A 234 15.58 -17.25 10.95
CA ALA A 234 15.84 -18.19 9.88
C ALA A 234 14.59 -18.92 9.34
N LYS A 235 13.59 -19.20 10.19
CA LYS A 235 12.39 -19.98 9.83
C LYS A 235 11.23 -19.13 9.32
N ASP A 236 11.03 -17.94 9.87
CA ASP A 236 9.86 -17.11 9.60
C ASP A 236 9.92 -16.37 8.26
N HIS A 237 8.76 -15.98 7.75
CA HIS A 237 8.60 -15.17 6.55
C HIS A 237 8.12 -13.77 6.94
N TYR A 238 8.84 -12.76 6.44
CA TYR A 238 8.56 -11.36 6.73
C TYR A 238 8.10 -10.66 5.46
N VAL A 239 6.98 -9.96 5.56
CA VAL A 239 6.40 -9.16 4.49
C VAL A 239 6.15 -7.76 5.02
N PHE A 240 6.54 -6.75 4.26
CA PHE A 240 6.20 -5.37 4.54
C PHE A 240 5.13 -4.89 3.59
N ILE A 241 4.16 -4.16 4.12
CA ILE A 241 3.19 -3.42 3.33
C ILE A 241 3.29 -1.98 3.78
N SER A 242 3.32 -1.06 2.82
CA SER A 242 3.36 0.36 3.11
C SER A 242 2.32 1.08 2.29
N HIS A 243 1.81 2.19 2.82
CA HIS A 243 0.99 3.11 2.07
C HIS A 243 1.71 4.46 1.97
N SER A 244 1.71 5.09 0.80
CA SER A 244 2.19 6.47 0.60
C SER A 244 3.58 6.70 1.23
N MET A 245 3.76 7.71 2.10
CA MET A 245 5.02 7.99 2.81
C MET A 245 5.58 6.80 3.62
N GLY A 246 4.75 5.80 3.95
CA GLY A 246 5.18 4.56 4.57
C GLY A 246 6.28 3.85 3.77
N SER A 247 6.31 3.98 2.44
CA SER A 247 7.36 3.35 1.62
C SER A 247 8.75 3.88 1.98
N ARG A 248 8.85 5.19 2.23
CA ARG A 248 10.08 5.84 2.69
C ARG A 248 10.45 5.43 4.12
N ILE A 249 9.48 5.29 5.01
CA ILE A 249 9.71 4.86 6.39
C ILE A 249 10.28 3.43 6.41
N VAL A 250 9.73 2.53 5.59
CA VAL A 250 10.23 1.15 5.48
C VAL A 250 11.66 1.14 4.94
N THR A 251 11.96 1.85 3.85
CA THR A 251 13.32 1.86 3.27
C THR A 251 14.34 2.49 4.22
N ASP A 252 14.06 3.68 4.76
CA ASP A 252 14.96 4.35 5.72
C ASP A 252 15.12 3.53 7.01
N GLY A 253 14.07 2.83 7.41
CA GLY A 253 14.06 1.97 8.59
C GLY A 253 14.96 0.75 8.42
N LEU A 254 14.88 0.09 7.26
CA LEU A 254 15.79 -1.00 6.91
C LEU A 254 17.24 -0.51 6.78
N ASP A 255 17.48 0.62 6.12
CA ASP A 255 18.82 1.23 6.04
C ASP A 255 19.40 1.55 7.43
N ARG A 256 18.57 2.07 8.34
CA ARG A 256 18.97 2.31 9.74
C ARG A 256 19.33 1.00 10.43
N ILE A 257 18.56 -0.07 10.23
CA ILE A 257 18.86 -1.38 10.79
C ILE A 257 20.18 -1.91 10.22
N ILE A 258 20.44 -1.75 8.92
CA ILE A 258 21.74 -2.11 8.30
C ILE A 258 22.89 -1.37 8.98
N GLY A 259 22.76 -0.06 9.16
CA GLY A 259 23.79 0.76 9.82
C GLY A 259 24.05 0.32 11.26
N LEU A 260 23.00 0.02 12.03
CA LEU A 260 23.12 -0.49 13.39
C LEU A 260 23.79 -1.87 13.41
N LEU A 261 23.36 -2.78 12.54
CA LEU A 261 23.91 -4.12 12.36
C LEU A 261 25.25 -4.15 11.62
N SER A 262 25.83 -3.02 11.23
CA SER A 262 27.19 -2.94 10.66
C SER A 262 28.19 -2.35 11.65
N ASN A 263 27.72 -1.51 12.58
CA ASN A 263 28.57 -0.74 13.51
C ASN A 263 28.91 -1.46 14.82
N TYR A 264 28.22 -2.54 15.18
CA TYR A 264 28.64 -3.39 16.30
C TYR A 264 29.87 -4.24 15.90
N LYS A 265 31.06 -3.80 16.32
CA LYS A 265 32.39 -4.37 15.99
C LYS A 265 32.60 -5.88 16.24
N SER A 266 31.63 -6.62 16.77
CA SER A 266 31.69 -8.09 17.00
C SER A 266 30.88 -8.93 16.00
N ILE A 267 30.33 -8.34 14.93
CA ILE A 267 29.30 -8.95 14.06
C ILE A 267 29.79 -10.00 13.06
N VAL A 268 31.10 -10.24 12.91
CA VAL A 268 31.58 -11.30 12.00
C VAL A 268 30.96 -12.67 12.36
N ASP A 269 30.47 -12.85 13.60
CA ASP A 269 29.85 -14.09 14.10
C ASP A 269 28.36 -13.97 14.54
N SER A 270 27.62 -12.88 14.25
CA SER A 270 26.21 -12.79 14.68
C SER A 270 25.32 -13.75 13.89
N LYS A 271 24.73 -14.73 14.59
CA LYS A 271 23.78 -15.69 14.01
C LYS A 271 22.52 -15.02 13.49
N ALA A 272 22.03 -13.98 14.17
CA ALA A 272 20.83 -13.25 13.74
C ALA A 272 21.06 -12.55 12.40
N LEU A 273 22.22 -11.91 12.22
CA LEU A 273 22.57 -11.29 10.96
C LEU A 273 22.73 -12.33 9.84
N GLU A 274 23.42 -13.45 10.11
CA GLU A 274 23.53 -14.55 9.14
C GLU A 274 22.17 -15.13 8.74
N ALA A 275 21.21 -15.18 9.66
CA ALA A 275 19.86 -15.59 9.37
C ALA A 275 19.14 -14.61 8.42
N PHE A 276 19.34 -13.29 8.58
CA PHE A 276 18.79 -12.28 7.67
C PHE A 276 19.41 -12.34 6.27
N LYS A 277 20.72 -12.59 6.14
CA LYS A 277 21.41 -12.69 4.83
C LYS A 277 20.81 -13.72 3.87
N ASN A 278 20.06 -14.68 4.39
CA ASN A 278 19.41 -15.74 3.61
C ASN A 278 17.92 -15.47 3.35
N LYS A 279 17.40 -14.30 3.73
CA LYS A 279 16.00 -13.94 3.55
C LYS A 279 15.72 -13.35 2.19
N HIS A 280 14.58 -13.79 1.66
CA HIS A 280 13.82 -13.10 0.63
C HIS A 280 12.77 -12.27 1.35
N ILE A 281 12.84 -10.95 1.20
CA ILE A 281 11.91 -10.01 1.80
C ILE A 281 10.98 -9.49 0.71
N ARG A 282 9.68 -9.45 0.98
CA ARG A 282 8.70 -8.83 0.06
C ARG A 282 8.22 -7.52 0.65
N ILE A 283 8.24 -6.46 -0.16
CA ILE A 283 7.70 -5.15 0.20
C ILE A 283 6.64 -4.77 -0.83
N TYR A 284 5.39 -4.61 -0.38
CA TYR A 284 4.32 -4.05 -1.18
C TYR A 284 4.17 -2.56 -0.87
N MET A 285 4.38 -1.69 -1.85
CA MET A 285 4.30 -0.24 -1.69
C MET A 285 3.02 0.27 -2.36
N LEU A 286 1.95 0.41 -1.59
CA LEU A 286 0.69 1.00 -2.03
C LEU A 286 0.85 2.51 -2.16
N SER A 287 0.40 3.09 -3.27
CA SER A 287 0.58 4.52 -3.52
C SER A 287 2.05 4.97 -3.40
N ASN A 288 2.98 4.25 -4.01
CA ASN A 288 4.41 4.46 -3.75
C ASN A 288 4.87 5.92 -3.98
N GLN A 289 5.48 6.56 -2.98
CA GLN A 289 6.00 7.93 -3.09
C GLN A 289 7.53 8.03 -3.08
N LEU A 290 8.23 6.89 -3.15
CA LEU A 290 9.68 6.84 -2.89
C LEU A 290 10.49 7.81 -3.78
N PRO A 291 10.23 7.94 -5.10
CA PRO A 291 10.92 8.92 -5.95
C PRO A 291 10.77 10.38 -5.50
N MET A 292 9.55 10.81 -5.19
CA MET A 292 9.30 12.18 -4.72
C MET A 292 9.97 12.43 -3.36
N LEU A 293 9.89 11.48 -2.44
CA LEU A 293 10.43 11.61 -1.08
C LEU A 293 11.97 11.49 -1.02
N GLN A 294 12.62 11.07 -2.11
CA GLN A 294 14.08 11.08 -2.24
C GLN A 294 14.63 12.49 -2.55
N LEU A 295 13.80 13.42 -3.04
CA LEU A 295 14.24 14.77 -3.37
C LEU A 295 14.84 15.48 -2.15
N GLY A 296 15.99 16.14 -2.35
CA GLY A 296 16.71 16.86 -1.30
C GLY A 296 17.48 15.98 -0.31
N ARG A 297 17.51 14.65 -0.50
CA ARG A 297 18.21 13.70 0.38
C ARG A 297 19.47 13.15 -0.27
N LYS A 298 20.45 12.79 0.56
CA LYS A 298 21.61 12.02 0.12
C LYS A 298 21.17 10.61 -0.30
N PRO A 299 21.83 9.99 -1.30
CA PRO A 299 21.70 8.56 -1.53
C PRO A 299 22.09 7.74 -0.29
N PRO A 300 21.68 6.46 -0.22
CA PRO A 300 22.22 5.49 0.73
C PRO A 300 23.75 5.37 0.68
N GLU A 301 24.32 4.75 1.70
CA GLU A 301 25.79 4.60 1.84
C GLU A 301 26.39 3.74 0.72
N VAL A 302 25.69 2.68 0.31
CA VAL A 302 26.12 1.75 -0.74
C VAL A 302 25.06 1.75 -1.84
N THR A 303 25.40 2.22 -3.03
CA THR A 303 24.48 2.32 -4.19
C THR A 303 25.23 1.93 -5.47
N GLY A 304 24.51 1.35 -6.43
CA GLY A 304 25.05 0.92 -7.72
C GLY A 304 26.10 -0.20 -7.67
N ASP A 305 26.17 -0.98 -6.58
CA ASP A 305 27.14 -2.07 -6.39
C ASP A 305 26.47 -3.45 -6.25
N ASP A 306 25.31 -3.62 -6.88
CA ASP A 306 24.49 -4.84 -6.78
C ASP A 306 25.25 -6.08 -7.24
N ALA A 307 26.10 -5.95 -8.27
CA ALA A 307 26.95 -7.05 -8.73
C ALA A 307 27.88 -7.58 -7.62
N SER A 308 28.40 -6.71 -6.75
CA SER A 308 29.30 -7.10 -5.66
C SER A 308 28.56 -7.66 -4.45
N TYR A 309 27.37 -7.13 -4.14
CA TYR A 309 26.60 -7.50 -2.93
C TYR A 309 25.58 -8.62 -3.15
N CYS A 310 25.02 -8.74 -4.35
CA CYS A 310 23.83 -9.55 -4.61
C CYS A 310 24.10 -10.78 -5.48
N GLN A 311 25.23 -10.82 -6.20
CA GLN A 311 25.66 -12.01 -6.91
C GLN A 311 26.45 -12.94 -5.99
N ALA A 312 26.22 -14.26 -6.10
CA ALA A 312 26.84 -15.25 -5.23
C ALA A 312 28.38 -15.29 -5.29
N ASN A 313 28.97 -14.85 -6.41
CA ASN A 313 30.40 -14.71 -6.63
C ASN A 313 30.92 -13.27 -6.41
N GLY A 314 30.07 -12.35 -5.96
CA GLY A 314 30.42 -10.96 -5.70
C GLY A 314 31.35 -10.80 -4.49
N ALA A 315 32.26 -9.82 -4.55
CA ALA A 315 33.29 -9.62 -3.53
C ALA A 315 32.72 -9.24 -2.15
N ASN A 316 31.56 -8.58 -2.13
CA ASN A 316 30.86 -8.16 -0.92
C ASN A 316 29.60 -8.99 -0.64
N TYR A 317 29.43 -10.16 -1.27
CA TYR A 317 28.21 -10.96 -1.12
C TYR A 317 27.87 -11.23 0.34
N ASN A 318 28.85 -11.56 1.18
CA ASN A 318 28.65 -11.82 2.62
C ASN A 318 28.39 -10.57 3.47
N LYS A 319 28.32 -9.37 2.88
CA LYS A 319 28.05 -8.09 3.56
C LYS A 319 26.66 -7.52 3.23
N ARG A 320 25.87 -8.22 2.42
CA ARG A 320 24.46 -7.88 2.18
C ARG A 320 23.62 -8.04 3.46
N MET A 321 22.47 -7.38 3.51
CA MET A 321 21.46 -7.55 4.56
C MET A 321 20.56 -8.74 4.29
N PHE A 322 20.08 -8.84 3.05
CA PHE A 322 19.15 -9.87 2.60
C PHE A 322 19.70 -10.55 1.36
N LYS A 323 19.19 -11.74 1.07
CA LYS A 323 19.49 -12.41 -0.20
C LYS A 323 18.81 -11.67 -1.36
N GLU A 324 17.59 -11.21 -1.13
CA GLU A 324 16.77 -10.51 -2.12
C GLU A 324 15.68 -9.71 -1.40
N THR A 325 15.38 -8.52 -1.93
CA THR A 325 14.24 -7.70 -1.53
C THR A 325 13.35 -7.44 -2.73
N ASP A 326 12.28 -8.21 -2.87
CA ASP A 326 11.29 -8.00 -3.91
C ASP A 326 10.43 -6.78 -3.55
N ILE A 327 10.51 -5.70 -4.32
CA ILE A 327 9.69 -4.51 -4.14
C ILE A 327 8.61 -4.48 -5.22
N VAL A 328 7.36 -4.61 -4.80
CA VAL A 328 6.18 -4.48 -5.65
C VAL A 328 5.57 -3.10 -5.42
N ALA A 329 5.83 -2.18 -6.35
CA ALA A 329 5.39 -0.79 -6.26
C ALA A 329 4.07 -0.57 -7.02
N PHE A 330 3.00 -0.26 -6.29
CA PHE A 330 1.71 0.09 -6.86
C PHE A 330 1.61 1.59 -7.12
N SER A 331 1.13 1.96 -8.29
CA SER A 331 0.91 3.35 -8.70
C SER A 331 -0.32 3.45 -9.60
N ASP A 332 -1.15 4.45 -9.35
CA ASP A 332 -2.26 4.83 -10.23
C ASP A 332 -1.79 6.02 -11.06
N PRO A 333 -1.80 5.96 -12.39
CA PRO A 333 -1.49 7.11 -13.24
C PRO A 333 -2.33 8.37 -12.94
N ASN A 334 -3.50 8.22 -12.30
CA ASN A 334 -4.35 9.33 -11.87
C ASN A 334 -4.05 9.83 -10.45
N ASP A 335 -3.18 9.13 -9.70
CA ASP A 335 -2.69 9.57 -8.41
C ASP A 335 -1.48 10.48 -8.62
N LEU A 336 -1.68 11.77 -8.32
CA LEU A 336 -0.68 12.83 -8.47
C LEU A 336 0.58 12.62 -7.61
N LEU A 337 0.51 11.74 -6.61
CA LEU A 337 1.58 11.53 -5.64
C LEU A 337 2.17 10.12 -5.71
N SER A 338 1.65 9.21 -6.53
CA SER A 338 2.27 7.89 -6.73
C SER A 338 3.24 7.87 -7.90
N TYR A 339 4.27 7.04 -7.77
CA TYR A 339 5.33 6.90 -8.74
C TYR A 339 5.78 5.45 -8.84
N SER A 340 5.88 4.94 -10.07
CA SER A 340 6.64 3.74 -10.35
C SER A 340 8.12 3.94 -9.95
N ILE A 341 8.86 2.85 -9.78
CA ILE A 341 10.29 2.85 -9.48
C ILE A 341 11.05 2.43 -10.75
N PRO A 342 11.67 3.37 -11.49
CA PRO A 342 12.56 3.02 -12.59
C PRO A 342 13.81 2.27 -12.10
N HIS A 343 14.39 1.43 -12.94
CA HIS A 343 15.61 0.68 -12.60
C HIS A 343 16.77 1.61 -12.18
N GLU A 344 17.02 2.68 -12.94
CA GLU A 344 18.04 3.68 -12.62
C GLU A 344 17.79 4.39 -11.28
N PHE A 345 16.51 4.51 -10.86
CA PHE A 345 16.19 5.05 -9.55
C PHE A 345 16.58 4.05 -8.46
N ALA A 346 16.22 2.77 -8.63
CA ALA A 346 16.55 1.73 -7.67
C ALA A 346 18.07 1.59 -7.47
N GLU A 347 18.83 1.49 -8.57
CA GLU A 347 20.30 1.39 -8.53
C GLU A 347 20.95 2.54 -7.75
N LYS A 348 20.40 3.76 -7.87
CA LYS A 348 21.00 4.97 -7.31
C LYS A 348 20.49 5.33 -5.91
N TYR A 349 19.28 4.92 -5.55
CA TYR A 349 18.59 5.44 -4.36
C TYR A 349 18.05 4.35 -3.42
N ILE A 350 18.27 3.08 -3.74
CA ILE A 350 18.04 1.96 -2.82
C ILE A 350 19.40 1.36 -2.46
N ASP A 351 19.60 1.02 -1.18
CA ASP A 351 20.88 0.51 -0.71
C ASP A 351 21.16 -0.87 -1.33
N SER A 352 22.31 -1.02 -2.00
CA SER A 352 22.70 -2.27 -2.68
C SER A 352 22.82 -3.47 -1.72
N ARG A 353 22.93 -3.24 -0.40
CA ARG A 353 22.90 -4.33 0.59
C ARG A 353 21.53 -4.98 0.71
N LEU A 354 20.45 -4.33 0.25
CA LEU A 354 19.10 -4.89 0.25
C LEU A 354 18.85 -5.85 -0.92
N CYS A 355 19.64 -5.79 -1.98
CA CYS A 355 19.45 -6.60 -3.18
C CYS A 355 18.03 -6.50 -3.74
N ALA A 356 17.61 -5.27 -4.06
CA ALA A 356 16.26 -4.98 -4.47
C ALA A 356 15.98 -5.44 -5.91
N ASP A 357 14.89 -6.17 -6.10
CA ASP A 357 14.29 -6.45 -7.42
C ASP A 357 12.94 -5.73 -7.51
N ILE A 358 12.69 -5.03 -8.60
CA ILE A 358 11.56 -4.10 -8.72
C ILE A 358 10.49 -4.68 -9.64
N THR A 359 9.26 -4.69 -9.16
CA THR A 359 8.07 -4.93 -9.99
C THR A 359 7.11 -3.76 -9.86
N ASN A 360 6.83 -3.10 -10.97
CA ASN A 360 5.90 -1.98 -11.04
C ASN A 360 4.49 -2.46 -11.40
N VAL A 361 3.50 -2.05 -10.61
CA VAL A 361 2.08 -2.31 -10.84
C VAL A 361 1.39 -0.96 -11.11
N ASN A 362 1.09 -0.70 -12.37
CA ASN A 362 0.33 0.46 -12.82
C ASN A 362 -1.16 0.10 -12.85
N ILE A 363 -1.95 0.60 -11.90
CA ILE A 363 -3.34 0.19 -11.69
C ILE A 363 -4.23 1.39 -11.39
N ASN A 364 -5.36 1.52 -12.11
CA ASN A 364 -6.34 2.53 -11.79
C ASN A 364 -7.23 2.07 -10.64
N VAL A 365 -7.03 2.58 -9.43
CA VAL A 365 -7.89 2.24 -8.29
C VAL A 365 -9.12 3.15 -8.25
N ALA A 366 -9.00 4.37 -8.77
CA ALA A 366 -10.13 5.25 -9.00
C ALA A 366 -10.82 4.97 -10.36
N PRO A 367 -12.16 4.87 -10.40
CA PRO A 367 -12.87 4.88 -11.67
C PRO A 367 -12.77 6.26 -12.32
N THR A 368 -12.73 6.30 -13.66
CA THR A 368 -12.96 7.53 -14.41
C THR A 368 -14.46 7.82 -14.44
N MET A 369 -14.82 9.10 -14.39
CA MET A 369 -16.19 9.57 -14.44
C MET A 369 -16.33 10.62 -15.53
N ASP A 370 -17.43 10.56 -16.27
CA ASP A 370 -17.84 11.64 -17.15
C ASP A 370 -18.61 12.67 -16.32
N ALA A 371 -18.02 13.85 -16.10
CA ALA A 371 -18.62 14.89 -15.26
C ALA A 371 -18.61 16.26 -15.95
N PHE A 372 -19.77 16.90 -16.08
CA PHE A 372 -19.94 18.28 -16.58
C PHE A 372 -19.29 18.56 -17.96
N GLY A 373 -19.29 17.59 -18.88
CA GLY A 373 -18.68 17.75 -20.20
C GLY A 373 -17.16 17.58 -20.24
N LEU A 374 -16.54 17.22 -19.10
CA LEU A 374 -15.19 16.68 -19.03
C LEU A 374 -15.31 15.16 -19.10
N THR A 375 -14.91 14.57 -20.22
CA THR A 375 -14.65 13.13 -20.32
C THR A 375 -13.30 12.83 -19.66
N ASP A 376 -13.13 11.61 -19.14
CA ASP A 376 -11.84 11.11 -18.60
C ASP A 376 -11.34 11.76 -17.29
N PHE A 377 -12.23 12.22 -16.41
CA PHE A 377 -11.82 12.70 -15.08
C PHE A 377 -11.75 11.56 -14.05
N ALA A 378 -10.63 11.44 -13.34
CA ALA A 378 -10.50 10.58 -12.16
C ALA A 378 -10.26 11.43 -10.91
N ASN A 379 -10.88 11.05 -9.78
CA ASN A 379 -10.67 11.74 -8.51
C ASN A 379 -9.26 11.42 -7.98
N PRO A 380 -8.33 12.40 -7.91
CA PRO A 380 -6.95 12.15 -7.49
C PRO A 380 -6.85 11.70 -6.03
N MET A 381 -7.81 12.09 -5.17
CA MET A 381 -7.86 11.59 -3.79
C MET A 381 -8.17 10.11 -3.75
N THR A 382 -9.20 9.67 -4.49
CA THR A 382 -9.56 8.26 -4.61
C THR A 382 -8.43 7.45 -5.23
N ALA A 383 -7.75 8.02 -6.23
CA ALA A 383 -6.58 7.39 -6.85
C ALA A 383 -5.43 7.22 -5.86
N HIS A 384 -5.30 8.12 -4.88
CA HIS A 384 -4.26 8.08 -3.85
C HIS A 384 -4.54 7.12 -2.69
N ILE A 385 -5.79 7.00 -2.27
CA ILE A 385 -6.13 6.22 -1.06
C ILE A 385 -6.82 4.88 -1.36
N GLY A 386 -7.27 4.64 -2.58
CA GLY A 386 -8.13 3.50 -2.92
C GLY A 386 -7.44 2.13 -3.01
N TYR A 387 -6.12 2.05 -2.86
CA TYR A 387 -5.36 0.82 -3.06
C TYR A 387 -5.69 -0.27 -2.04
N ASP A 388 -5.96 0.11 -0.80
CA ASP A 388 -6.23 -0.81 0.30
C ASP A 388 -7.64 -1.44 0.24
N THR A 389 -8.48 -0.93 -0.65
CA THR A 389 -9.84 -1.40 -0.90
C THR A 389 -10.05 -1.97 -2.31
N ASP A 390 -9.08 -1.86 -3.22
CA ASP A 390 -9.20 -2.43 -4.57
C ASP A 390 -8.95 -3.95 -4.56
N ASP A 391 -9.94 -4.73 -5.01
CA ASP A 391 -9.86 -6.19 -4.97
C ASP A 391 -8.72 -6.78 -5.82
N ARG A 392 -8.29 -6.09 -6.88
CA ARG A 392 -7.15 -6.53 -7.71
C ARG A 392 -5.83 -6.29 -6.96
N VAL A 393 -5.69 -5.16 -6.26
CA VAL A 393 -4.51 -4.92 -5.41
C VAL A 393 -4.40 -6.00 -4.32
N ILE A 394 -5.50 -6.29 -3.64
CA ILE A 394 -5.54 -7.35 -2.61
C ILE A 394 -5.20 -8.72 -3.21
N ALA A 395 -5.76 -9.07 -4.38
CA ALA A 395 -5.48 -10.35 -5.03
C ALA A 395 -4.02 -10.46 -5.49
N LEU A 396 -3.41 -9.39 -6.02
CA LEU A 396 -1.98 -9.34 -6.34
C LEU A 396 -1.11 -9.56 -5.11
N ILE A 397 -1.44 -8.94 -3.98
CA ILE A 397 -0.70 -9.13 -2.71
C ILE A 397 -0.86 -10.57 -2.19
N ALA A 398 -2.08 -11.11 -2.25
CA ALA A 398 -2.40 -12.43 -1.72
C ALA A 398 -1.79 -13.56 -2.56
N GLN A 399 -1.91 -13.48 -3.90
CA GLN A 399 -1.66 -14.61 -4.80
C GLN A 399 -0.54 -14.35 -5.82
N GLY A 400 -0.18 -13.09 -6.05
CA GLY A 400 0.87 -12.71 -7.00
C GLY A 400 0.41 -12.77 -8.46
N ILE A 401 1.38 -12.77 -9.38
CA ILE A 401 1.14 -12.71 -10.82
C ILE A 401 2.24 -13.43 -11.61
N GLY A 402 1.89 -13.97 -12.77
CA GLY A 402 2.85 -14.69 -13.62
C GLY A 402 3.23 -16.06 -13.05
N THR A 403 2.39 -16.62 -12.18
CA THR A 403 2.59 -17.94 -11.57
C THR A 403 1.32 -18.79 -11.71
N LYS A 404 1.44 -20.10 -11.44
CA LYS A 404 0.28 -21.01 -11.47
C LYS A 404 -0.80 -20.65 -10.44
N ASP A 405 -0.40 -19.98 -9.36
CA ASP A 405 -1.23 -19.64 -8.20
C ASP A 405 -1.97 -18.30 -8.37
N GLU A 406 -1.78 -17.63 -9.52
CA GLU A 406 -2.40 -16.34 -9.84
C GLU A 406 -3.94 -16.40 -9.86
N ALA A 407 -4.57 -15.40 -9.23
CA ALA A 407 -6.01 -15.29 -9.09
C ALA A 407 -6.73 -15.23 -10.44
N PRO A 408 -7.93 -15.82 -10.58
CA PRO A 408 -8.77 -15.63 -11.76
C PRO A 408 -9.04 -14.15 -12.06
N LEU A 409 -9.27 -13.34 -11.02
CA LEU A 409 -9.46 -11.90 -11.14
C LEU A 409 -8.26 -11.22 -11.83
N ILE A 410 -7.04 -11.57 -11.44
CA ILE A 410 -5.82 -10.98 -12.00
C ILE A 410 -5.62 -11.40 -13.45
N LYS A 411 -5.79 -12.69 -13.76
CA LYS A 411 -5.71 -13.21 -15.13
C LYS A 411 -6.67 -12.51 -16.08
N GLN A 412 -7.85 -12.12 -15.58
CA GLN A 412 -8.87 -11.44 -16.37
C GLN A 412 -8.62 -9.93 -16.48
N ARG A 413 -8.09 -9.30 -15.43
CA ARG A 413 -8.13 -7.84 -15.27
C ARG A 413 -6.77 -7.15 -15.36
N CYS A 414 -5.67 -7.90 -15.31
CA CYS A 414 -4.32 -7.36 -15.35
C CYS A 414 -3.54 -7.97 -16.52
N THR A 415 -2.67 -7.15 -17.12
CA THR A 415 -1.68 -7.62 -18.11
C THR A 415 -0.31 -7.69 -17.46
N PHE A 416 0.38 -8.83 -17.57
CA PHE A 416 1.74 -9.00 -17.08
C PHE A 416 2.75 -8.97 -18.23
N THR A 417 3.76 -8.12 -18.11
CA THR A 417 4.92 -8.07 -19.01
C THR A 417 6.16 -8.40 -18.21
N LYS A 418 6.78 -9.54 -18.53
CA LYS A 418 8.03 -9.96 -17.89
C LYS A 418 9.20 -9.15 -18.43
N GLU A 419 9.99 -8.57 -17.53
CA GLU A 419 11.27 -7.93 -17.87
C GLU A 419 12.41 -8.97 -17.88
N VAL A 420 13.43 -8.77 -18.72
CA VAL A 420 14.59 -9.66 -18.87
C VAL A 420 15.86 -8.81 -18.79
N HIS A 421 16.75 -9.15 -17.86
CA HIS A 421 18.02 -8.45 -17.60
C HIS A 421 19.21 -9.31 -17.96
#